data_AF-A0A524R129-F1
#
_entry.id   AF-A0A524R129-F1
#
_cell.length_a   1.000
_cell.length_b   1.000
_cell.length_c   1.000
_cell.angle_alpha   90.00
_cell.angle_beta   90.00
_cell.angle_gamma   90.00
#
_symmetry.space_group_name_H-M   'P 1'
#
loop_
_entity.id
_entity.type
_entity.pdbx_description
1 polymer ?
#
loop_
_entity_poly.entity_id
_entity_poly.type
_entity_poly.pdbx_seq_one_letter_code
_entity_poly.pdbx_strand_id
1 'polypeptide(L)'
;MISTFYGHDVHMPFDRYFRLGKYRAPGRSTGAANLLQLLDPKEPKGSSIVVHGTEKEIRKTGIVFSNLEKGQPEDSKEQKTPHNNIVEEFFSAMEADLPAMEAYMEATPELVGAFEKSLKLEIDKLEGVVGIDLEAKGKHAKTLAQEVRKLLFAGFAGKMLSRGYDPEDVLQEVYRGLLVRNNGICPWDGRISTFGHYVHLVTNCVLTNYHRKEVKRMDTEPIRTLGEEGTEIDVGQYGSCQVWFGSEIGENMAFGRLQAYLEQLPEDSSEAQLARQILPLVIQGYKRGEIATEVGEQPSFVSRALAWLRREVALWATESGFGKAVPVKYLCPA
;
A
#
# COMPACT_ATOMS: atom_id res chain seq x y z
N MET A 1 48.20 7.39 -25.69
CA MET A 1 47.43 8.43 -24.96
C MET A 1 45.96 8.19 -25.26
N ILE A 2 45.26 7.52 -24.37
CA ILE A 2 43.81 7.27 -24.46
C ILE A 2 43.21 8.06 -23.30
N SER A 3 42.49 9.15 -23.60
CA SER A 3 41.74 9.88 -22.58
C SER A 3 40.42 9.12 -22.33
N THR A 4 40.32 8.50 -21.18
CA THR A 4 39.04 7.97 -20.69
C THR A 4 38.20 9.13 -20.19
N PHE A 5 37.14 9.44 -20.94
CA PHE A 5 36.07 10.34 -20.52
C PHE A 5 35.39 9.76 -19.27
N TYR A 6 35.52 10.43 -18.13
CA TYR A 6 34.75 10.15 -16.93
C TYR A 6 33.32 10.67 -17.13
N GLY A 7 32.36 9.76 -17.25
CA GLY A 7 30.94 10.09 -17.18
C GLY A 7 30.57 10.45 -15.74
N HIS A 8 30.16 11.71 -15.51
CA HIS A 8 29.52 12.13 -14.27
C HIS A 8 28.11 11.54 -14.23
N ASP A 9 27.86 10.59 -13.33
CA ASP A 9 26.50 10.13 -13.04
C ASP A 9 25.88 11.03 -11.95
N VAL A 10 24.76 11.68 -12.27
CA VAL A 10 24.18 12.82 -11.53
C VAL A 10 22.98 12.41 -10.66
N HIS A 11 22.64 11.12 -10.58
CA HIS A 11 21.33 10.70 -10.05
C HIS A 11 21.35 9.64 -8.94
N MET A 12 22.32 9.69 -8.02
CA MET A 12 22.21 8.94 -6.77
C MET A 12 21.53 9.79 -5.68
N PRO A 13 20.28 9.50 -5.25
CA PRO A 13 19.65 10.23 -4.17
C PRO A 13 20.37 9.91 -2.85
N PHE A 14 20.68 10.94 -2.05
CA PHE A 14 21.31 10.84 -0.71
C PHE A 14 20.76 9.71 0.16
N ASP A 15 19.45 9.47 0.07
CA ASP A 15 18.75 8.46 0.86
C ASP A 15 19.27 7.03 0.58
N ARG A 16 20.05 6.80 -0.49
CA ARG A 16 20.77 5.54 -0.74
C ARG A 16 22.12 5.45 -0.03
N TYR A 17 22.84 6.55 0.22
CA TYR A 17 24.11 6.54 0.97
C TYR A 17 23.93 6.05 2.41
N PHE A 18 22.76 6.24 2.99
CA PHE A 18 22.43 5.79 4.35
C PHE A 18 21.73 4.42 4.40
N ARG A 19 21.66 3.68 3.29
CA ARG A 19 21.18 2.27 3.26
C ARG A 19 22.27 1.26 3.65
N LEU A 20 23.28 1.67 4.42
CA LEU A 20 24.39 0.84 4.93
C LEU A 20 23.95 -0.26 5.92
N GLY A 21 22.64 -0.38 6.19
CA GLY A 21 22.00 -1.50 6.90
C GLY A 21 22.05 -2.88 6.23
N LYS A 22 22.40 -2.96 4.94
CA LYS A 22 22.20 -4.20 4.15
C LYS A 22 23.43 -5.11 4.05
N TYR A 23 24.61 -4.67 4.44
CA TYR A 23 25.84 -5.47 4.32
C TYR A 23 26.25 -6.09 5.65
N ARG A 24 25.35 -6.84 6.28
CA ARG A 24 25.74 -7.72 7.39
C ARG A 24 26.20 -9.04 6.79
N ALA A 25 27.38 -9.51 7.19
CA ALA A 25 27.85 -10.86 6.86
C ALA A 25 26.76 -11.90 7.21
N PRO A 26 26.55 -12.93 6.36
CA PRO A 26 25.45 -13.88 6.54
C PRO A 26 25.61 -14.64 7.88
N GLY A 27 24.60 -14.56 8.76
CA GLY A 27 24.65 -15.32 10.02
C GLY A 27 23.59 -15.05 11.10
N ARG A 28 22.81 -13.95 11.05
CA ARG A 28 21.69 -13.72 11.99
C ARG A 28 20.50 -13.06 11.31
N SER A 29 19.43 -13.84 11.06
CA SER A 29 18.15 -13.31 10.60
C SER A 29 17.28 -12.88 11.79
N THR A 30 17.26 -11.58 12.07
CA THR A 30 16.21 -10.96 12.90
C THR A 30 15.62 -9.78 12.14
N GLY A 31 14.29 -9.81 11.99
CA GLY A 31 13.49 -9.05 11.02
C GLY A 31 13.97 -7.62 10.72
N ALA A 32 14.15 -7.33 9.42
CA ALA A 32 14.56 -6.02 8.92
C ALA A 32 13.47 -4.96 9.15
N ALA A 33 13.80 -3.94 9.95
CA ALA A 33 13.04 -2.69 10.00
C ALA A 33 13.59 -1.74 8.95
N ASN A 34 12.69 -1.11 8.21
CA ASN A 34 12.99 -0.24 7.08
C ASN A 34 13.33 1.18 7.58
N LEU A 35 14.54 1.68 7.27
CA LEU A 35 15.03 3.02 7.64
C LEU A 35 14.11 4.18 7.16
N LEU A 36 13.22 3.94 6.18
CA LEU A 36 12.24 4.91 5.71
C LEU A 36 11.07 5.17 6.67
N GLN A 37 10.86 4.35 7.71
CA GLN A 37 9.92 4.66 8.79
C GLN A 37 10.41 5.77 9.75
N LEU A 38 11.65 6.24 9.59
CA LEU A 38 12.23 7.34 10.38
C LEU A 38 12.02 8.73 9.75
N LEU A 39 11.36 8.83 8.59
CA LEU A 39 11.26 10.07 7.80
C LEU A 39 9.82 10.60 7.61
N ASP A 40 8.83 10.01 8.29
CA ASP A 40 7.42 10.42 8.21
C ASP A 40 6.88 10.68 9.64
N PRO A 41 6.62 11.94 10.06
CA PRO A 41 6.25 12.27 11.45
C PRO A 41 4.77 12.00 11.78
N LYS A 42 4.03 11.24 10.97
CA LYS A 42 2.67 10.81 11.34
C LYS A 42 2.75 9.52 12.15
N GLU A 43 2.79 9.68 13.47
CA GLU A 43 2.57 8.56 14.40
C GLU A 43 1.24 7.85 14.10
N PRO A 44 1.19 6.50 14.12
CA PRO A 44 -0.06 5.80 14.30
C PRO A 44 -0.56 6.08 15.71
N LYS A 45 -1.68 6.79 15.82
CA LYS A 45 -2.47 6.82 17.07
C LYS A 45 -2.87 5.39 17.41
N GLY A 46 -2.39 4.90 18.54
CA GLY A 46 -3.04 3.86 19.33
C GLY A 46 -2.41 2.47 19.23
N SER A 47 -1.74 2.08 20.30
CA SER A 47 -2.12 0.84 21.00
C SER A 47 -1.89 1.03 22.50
N SER A 48 -2.95 1.51 23.16
CA SER A 48 -3.15 1.36 24.59
C SER A 48 -3.41 -0.11 24.90
N ILE A 49 -2.62 -0.66 25.82
CA ILE A 49 -2.97 -1.87 26.54
C ILE A 49 -4.11 -1.51 27.49
N VAL A 50 -5.29 -2.10 27.29
CA VAL A 50 -6.28 -2.32 28.36
C VAL A 50 -6.95 -3.68 28.14
N VAL A 51 -6.85 -4.48 29.19
CA VAL A 51 -7.56 -5.71 29.49
C VAL A 51 -9.01 -5.37 29.84
N HIS A 52 -9.98 -5.88 29.08
CA HIS A 52 -11.17 -6.58 29.60
C HIS A 52 -12.11 -7.01 28.47
N GLY A 53 -12.64 -8.22 28.62
CA GLY A 53 -13.40 -8.93 27.61
C GLY A 53 -14.73 -8.30 27.26
N THR A 54 -14.95 -8.19 25.96
CA THR A 54 -16.25 -8.44 25.31
C THR A 54 -15.92 -9.07 23.96
N GLU A 55 -16.26 -10.34 23.78
CA GLU A 55 -16.22 -11.00 22.47
C GLU A 55 -17.15 -10.24 21.52
N LYS A 56 -16.58 -9.64 20.47
CA LYS A 56 -17.36 -9.28 19.29
C LYS A 56 -17.48 -10.51 18.42
N GLU A 57 -18.69 -11.06 18.37
CA GLU A 57 -19.07 -12.14 17.48
C GLU A 57 -18.82 -11.72 16.02
N ILE A 58 -17.76 -12.27 15.44
CA ILE A 58 -17.54 -12.21 13.99
C ILE A 58 -18.72 -12.95 13.38
N ARG A 59 -19.58 -12.24 12.64
CA ARG A 59 -20.65 -12.86 11.85
C ARG A 59 -20.01 -13.95 10.98
N LYS A 60 -20.22 -15.21 11.37
CA LYS A 60 -19.96 -16.36 10.51
C LYS A 60 -20.94 -16.22 9.35
N THR A 61 -20.47 -15.69 8.23
CA THR A 61 -21.18 -15.85 6.96
C THR A 61 -21.16 -17.34 6.66
N GLY A 62 -22.32 -17.98 6.86
CA GLY A 62 -22.53 -19.37 6.48
C GLY A 62 -22.16 -19.53 5.02
N ILE A 63 -21.29 -20.49 4.76
CA ILE A 63 -20.97 -20.95 3.42
C ILE A 63 -22.27 -21.50 2.83
N VAL A 64 -22.95 -20.71 2.00
CA VAL A 64 -24.04 -21.19 1.14
C VAL A 64 -23.41 -21.62 -0.17
N PHE A 65 -22.86 -22.83 -0.20
CA PHE A 65 -22.90 -23.62 -1.43
C PHE A 65 -24.24 -24.34 -1.43
N SER A 66 -25.28 -23.69 -1.95
CA SER A 66 -26.51 -24.40 -2.28
C SER A 66 -26.29 -25.14 -3.59
N ASN A 67 -26.14 -26.46 -3.44
CA ASN A 67 -26.25 -27.46 -4.47
C ASN A 67 -27.42 -27.16 -5.42
N LEU A 68 -27.10 -27.05 -6.71
CA LEU A 68 -28.06 -27.11 -7.80
C LEU A 68 -28.43 -28.60 -8.01
N GLU A 69 -29.15 -29.19 -7.06
CA GLU A 69 -29.72 -30.54 -7.21
C GLU A 69 -31.16 -30.46 -7.75
N LYS A 70 -31.41 -31.38 -8.68
CA LYS A 70 -32.63 -31.54 -9.47
C LYS A 70 -33.76 -32.17 -8.64
N GLY A 71 -34.99 -31.72 -8.88
CA GLY A 71 -36.27 -32.35 -8.45
C GLY A 71 -37.00 -31.46 -7.43
N GLN A 72 -38.29 -31.17 -7.49
CA GLN A 72 -39.47 -31.69 -8.19
C GLN A 72 -40.48 -30.51 -8.36
N PRO A 73 -41.55 -30.64 -9.17
CA PRO A 73 -42.58 -29.60 -9.24
C PRO A 73 -43.42 -29.65 -7.96
N GLU A 74 -43.20 -28.71 -7.04
CA GLU A 74 -44.15 -28.45 -5.97
C GLU A 74 -45.28 -27.57 -6.50
N ASP A 75 -46.50 -28.11 -6.43
CA ASP A 75 -47.76 -27.41 -6.52
C ASP A 75 -47.85 -26.34 -5.41
N SER A 76 -47.22 -25.20 -5.64
CA SER A 76 -47.42 -24.00 -4.84
C SER A 76 -48.68 -23.32 -5.35
N LYS A 77 -49.78 -23.53 -4.62
CA LYS A 77 -50.95 -22.65 -4.68
C LYS A 77 -50.45 -21.23 -4.41
N GLU A 78 -50.48 -20.38 -5.45
CA GLU A 78 -50.32 -18.94 -5.31
C GLU A 78 -51.30 -18.43 -4.24
N GLN A 79 -50.80 -18.23 -3.02
CA GLN A 79 -51.43 -17.29 -2.12
C GLN A 79 -51.15 -15.91 -2.70
N LYS A 80 -52.05 -15.46 -3.58
CA LYS A 80 -52.16 -14.05 -3.95
C LYS A 80 -52.39 -13.27 -2.67
N THR A 81 -51.33 -12.73 -2.10
CA THR A 81 -51.47 -11.72 -1.05
C THR A 81 -52.19 -10.54 -1.69
N PRO A 82 -53.19 -9.95 -1.02
CA PRO A 82 -54.06 -8.91 -1.59
C PRO A 82 -53.33 -7.62 -2.02
N HIS A 83 -52.00 -7.55 -1.85
CA HIS A 83 -51.19 -6.37 -2.12
C HIS A 83 -50.48 -6.36 -3.50
N ASN A 84 -50.39 -7.49 -4.22
CA ASN A 84 -49.79 -7.47 -5.57
C ASN A 84 -50.64 -6.70 -6.59
N ASN A 85 -51.97 -6.73 -6.44
CA ASN A 85 -52.87 -5.97 -7.32
C ASN A 85 -52.67 -4.45 -7.21
N ILE A 86 -52.27 -3.95 -6.03
CA ILE A 86 -52.11 -2.50 -5.80
C ILE A 86 -50.87 -1.97 -6.53
N VAL A 87 -49.78 -2.77 -6.55
CA VAL A 87 -48.56 -2.39 -7.26
C VAL A 87 -48.77 -2.45 -8.77
N GLU A 88 -49.46 -3.47 -9.28
CA GLU A 88 -49.82 -3.57 -10.70
C GLU A 88 -50.80 -2.48 -11.15
N GLU A 89 -51.80 -2.12 -10.33
CA GLU A 89 -52.70 -0.97 -10.60
C GLU A 89 -51.94 0.35 -10.61
N PHE A 90 -50.97 0.54 -9.70
CA PHE A 90 -50.15 1.75 -9.65
C PHE A 90 -49.26 1.90 -10.89
N PHE A 91 -48.59 0.82 -11.33
CA PHE A 91 -47.79 0.86 -12.56
C PHE A 91 -48.66 1.01 -13.82
N SER A 92 -49.84 0.39 -13.85
CA SER A 92 -50.81 0.57 -14.94
C SER A 92 -51.37 2.00 -15.00
N ALA A 93 -51.58 2.65 -13.84
CA ALA A 93 -52.00 4.04 -13.76
C ALA A 93 -50.89 5.03 -14.17
N MET A 94 -49.62 4.71 -13.87
CA MET A 94 -48.48 5.48 -14.36
C MET A 94 -48.28 5.35 -15.88
N GLU A 95 -48.54 4.17 -16.47
CA GLU A 95 -48.51 3.97 -17.93
C GLU A 95 -49.68 4.64 -18.66
N ALA A 96 -50.77 4.97 -17.95
CA ALA A 96 -51.96 5.61 -18.50
C ALA A 96 -51.89 7.16 -18.60
N ASP A 97 -50.70 7.76 -18.45
CA ASP A 97 -50.46 9.22 -18.58
C ASP A 97 -51.31 10.13 -17.65
N LEU A 98 -51.85 9.57 -16.56
CA LEU A 98 -52.41 10.38 -15.47
C LEU A 98 -51.26 11.11 -14.75
N PRO A 99 -51.39 12.41 -14.45
CA PRO A 99 -50.34 13.15 -13.77
C PRO A 99 -50.13 12.51 -12.39
N ALA A 100 -48.98 11.85 -12.21
CA ALA A 100 -48.60 11.04 -11.04
C ALA A 100 -48.79 11.75 -9.68
N MET A 101 -48.95 13.07 -9.69
CA MET A 101 -49.17 13.91 -8.52
C MET A 101 -50.61 13.85 -7.98
N GLU A 102 -51.64 13.73 -8.82
CA GLU A 102 -53.04 13.66 -8.36
C GLU A 102 -53.39 12.29 -7.76
N ALA A 103 -52.90 11.20 -8.39
CA ALA A 103 -53.03 9.85 -7.84
C ALA A 103 -52.31 9.68 -6.48
N TYR A 104 -51.22 10.42 -6.26
CA TYR A 104 -50.50 10.44 -4.98
C TYR A 104 -51.21 11.25 -3.89
N MET A 105 -51.96 12.28 -4.28
CA MET A 105 -52.70 13.13 -3.33
C MET A 105 -54.00 12.48 -2.83
N GLU A 106 -54.61 11.59 -3.61
CA GLU A 106 -55.79 10.81 -3.19
C GLU A 106 -55.44 9.46 -2.54
N ALA A 107 -54.18 9.07 -2.55
CA ALA A 107 -53.74 7.85 -1.90
C ALA A 107 -53.97 7.92 -0.38
N THR A 108 -54.74 6.97 0.15
CA THR A 108 -54.96 6.86 1.59
C THR A 108 -53.61 6.61 2.30
N PRO A 109 -53.43 7.08 3.55
CA PRO A 109 -52.19 6.86 4.30
C PRO A 109 -51.77 5.39 4.39
N GLU A 110 -52.76 4.48 4.34
CA GLU A 110 -52.55 3.03 4.33
C GLU A 110 -51.89 2.53 3.04
N LEU A 111 -52.22 3.13 1.89
CA LEU A 111 -51.67 2.75 0.59
C LEU A 111 -50.22 3.22 0.44
N VAL A 112 -49.92 4.44 0.92
CA VAL A 112 -48.54 4.96 1.00
C VAL A 112 -47.70 4.09 1.95
N GLY A 113 -48.24 3.72 3.12
CA GLY A 113 -47.54 2.83 4.05
C GLY A 113 -47.31 1.42 3.49
N ALA A 114 -48.25 0.88 2.71
CA ALA A 114 -48.10 -0.40 2.03
C ALA A 114 -47.03 -0.33 0.92
N PHE A 115 -46.99 0.76 0.16
CA PHE A 115 -45.96 1.01 -0.85
C PHE A 115 -44.58 1.13 -0.22
N GLU A 116 -44.41 1.96 0.82
CA GLU A 116 -43.14 2.08 1.54
C GLU A 116 -42.67 0.73 2.11
N LYS A 117 -43.59 -0.09 2.62
CA LYS A 117 -43.29 -1.43 3.13
C LYS A 117 -42.91 -2.40 2.01
N SER A 118 -43.56 -2.33 0.85
CA SER A 118 -43.21 -3.12 -0.33
C SER A 118 -41.84 -2.72 -0.89
N LEU A 119 -41.59 -1.42 -1.00
CA LEU A 119 -40.32 -0.86 -1.45
C LEU A 119 -39.19 -1.23 -0.49
N LYS A 120 -39.45 -1.22 0.82
CA LYS A 120 -38.51 -1.71 1.83
C LYS A 120 -38.26 -3.21 1.70
N LEU A 121 -39.28 -4.04 1.50
CA LEU A 121 -39.12 -5.49 1.27
C LEU A 121 -38.35 -5.81 -0.02
N GLU A 122 -38.49 -4.99 -1.07
CA GLU A 122 -37.79 -5.16 -2.34
C GLU A 122 -36.34 -4.64 -2.27
N ILE A 123 -36.13 -3.54 -1.55
CA ILE A 123 -34.82 -3.04 -1.13
C ILE A 123 -34.11 -4.11 -0.28
N ASP A 124 -34.79 -4.76 0.66
CA ASP A 124 -34.30 -5.86 1.51
C ASP A 124 -34.01 -7.15 0.70
N LYS A 125 -34.75 -7.41 -0.38
CA LYS A 125 -34.41 -8.50 -1.33
C LYS A 125 -33.13 -8.20 -2.12
N LEU A 126 -32.80 -6.92 -2.33
CA LEU A 126 -31.51 -6.48 -2.85
C LEU A 126 -30.42 -6.39 -1.75
N GLU A 127 -30.76 -6.49 -0.44
CA GLU A 127 -29.82 -6.40 0.71
C GLU A 127 -28.89 -7.60 0.88
N GLY A 128 -29.06 -8.67 0.13
CA GLY A 128 -28.27 -9.88 0.33
C GLY A 128 -26.93 -9.91 -0.40
N VAL A 129 -26.77 -9.16 -1.50
CA VAL A 129 -25.60 -9.33 -2.38
C VAL A 129 -24.51 -8.34 -2.02
N VAL A 130 -23.85 -8.65 -0.92
CA VAL A 130 -22.64 -7.96 -0.49
C VAL A 130 -21.43 -8.59 -1.17
N GLY A 131 -20.56 -7.78 -1.77
CA GLY A 131 -19.37 -8.23 -2.51
C GLY A 131 -19.54 -8.20 -4.03
N ILE A 132 -18.43 -8.46 -4.74
CA ILE A 132 -18.36 -8.44 -6.20
C ILE A 132 -18.18 -9.86 -6.73
N ASP A 133 -19.14 -10.35 -7.48
CA ASP A 133 -18.95 -11.54 -8.31
C ASP A 133 -18.31 -11.14 -9.64
N LEU A 134 -17.08 -11.60 -9.90
CA LEU A 134 -16.34 -11.25 -11.12
C LEU A 134 -16.96 -11.86 -12.39
N GLU A 135 -17.73 -12.95 -12.25
CA GLU A 135 -18.37 -13.66 -13.35
C GLU A 135 -19.75 -13.07 -13.69
N ALA A 136 -20.35 -12.33 -12.75
CA ALA A 136 -21.63 -11.67 -12.96
C ALA A 136 -21.58 -10.74 -14.19
N LYS A 137 -22.67 -10.76 -14.95
CA LYS A 137 -22.84 -9.88 -16.11
C LYS A 137 -23.30 -8.49 -15.64
N GLY A 138 -22.55 -7.47 -16.01
CA GLY A 138 -22.95 -6.07 -15.84
C GLY A 138 -24.02 -5.64 -16.86
N LYS A 139 -24.39 -4.35 -16.79
CA LYS A 139 -25.46 -3.75 -17.62
C LYS A 139 -25.27 -3.92 -19.13
N HIS A 140 -24.04 -4.12 -19.59
CA HIS A 140 -23.69 -4.21 -21.01
C HIS A 140 -23.35 -5.64 -21.48
N ALA A 141 -23.88 -6.67 -20.81
CA ALA A 141 -23.58 -8.09 -21.08
C ALA A 141 -22.09 -8.46 -20.98
N LYS A 142 -21.26 -7.56 -20.42
CA LYS A 142 -19.85 -7.80 -20.11
C LYS A 142 -19.73 -8.34 -18.70
N THR A 143 -18.73 -9.17 -18.45
CA THR A 143 -18.45 -9.64 -17.10
C THR A 143 -17.89 -8.49 -16.26
N LEU A 144 -18.17 -8.47 -14.96
CA LEU A 144 -17.60 -7.48 -14.05
C LEU A 144 -16.07 -7.52 -14.05
N ALA A 145 -15.45 -8.68 -14.28
CA ALA A 145 -14.01 -8.81 -14.50
C ALA A 145 -13.49 -7.91 -15.64
N GLN A 146 -14.21 -7.82 -16.76
CA GLN A 146 -13.84 -6.95 -17.88
C GLN A 146 -14.01 -5.47 -17.54
N GLU A 147 -15.01 -5.12 -16.74
CA GLU A 147 -15.19 -3.74 -16.26
C GLU A 147 -14.07 -3.33 -15.31
N VAL A 148 -13.68 -4.19 -14.37
CA VAL A 148 -12.52 -3.98 -13.49
C VAL A 148 -11.24 -3.80 -14.31
N ARG A 149 -11.00 -4.66 -15.31
CA ARG A 149 -9.88 -4.54 -16.24
C ARG A 149 -9.87 -3.15 -16.90
N LYS A 150 -11.01 -2.74 -17.47
CA LYS A 150 -11.14 -1.42 -18.12
C LYS A 150 -10.83 -0.28 -17.14
N LEU A 151 -11.36 -0.34 -15.92
CA LEU A 151 -11.12 0.67 -14.88
C LEU A 151 -9.65 0.72 -14.45
N LEU A 152 -8.99 -0.43 -14.31
CA LEU A 152 -7.56 -0.52 -14.01
C LEU A 152 -6.73 0.18 -15.09
N PHE A 153 -6.92 -0.19 -16.36
CA PHE A 153 -6.15 0.39 -17.46
C PHE A 153 -6.44 1.88 -17.65
N ALA A 154 -7.70 2.31 -17.54
CA ALA A 154 -8.06 3.71 -17.67
C ALA A 154 -7.46 4.60 -16.57
N GLY A 155 -7.42 4.12 -15.32
CA GLY A 155 -6.97 4.92 -14.17
C GLY A 155 -5.49 4.78 -13.83
N PHE A 156 -4.85 3.65 -14.16
CA PHE A 156 -3.58 3.26 -13.56
C PHE A 156 -2.50 2.82 -14.55
N ALA A 157 -2.80 2.71 -15.85
CA ALA A 157 -1.80 2.28 -16.85
C ALA A 157 -0.52 3.13 -16.80
N GLY A 158 -0.64 4.46 -16.70
CA GLY A 158 0.53 5.34 -16.60
C GLY A 158 1.42 5.05 -15.40
N LYS A 159 0.83 4.73 -14.22
CA LYS A 159 1.58 4.40 -13.01
C LYS A 159 2.27 3.04 -13.08
N MET A 160 1.66 2.07 -13.75
CA MET A 160 2.24 0.74 -13.97
C MET A 160 3.40 0.83 -14.95
N LEU A 161 3.19 1.50 -16.08
CA LEU A 161 4.22 1.71 -17.11
C LEU A 161 5.42 2.49 -16.58
N SER A 162 5.19 3.58 -15.83
CA SER A 162 6.29 4.37 -15.25
C SER A 162 7.16 3.59 -14.26
N ARG A 163 6.65 2.46 -13.74
CA ARG A 163 7.34 1.60 -12.77
C ARG A 163 7.81 0.27 -13.38
N GLY A 164 7.57 0.05 -14.67
CA GLY A 164 7.91 -1.20 -15.35
C GLY A 164 7.12 -2.41 -14.86
N TYR A 165 5.89 -2.22 -14.38
CA TYR A 165 5.03 -3.34 -13.94
C TYR A 165 4.35 -4.00 -15.13
N ASP A 166 4.29 -5.33 -15.10
CA ASP A 166 3.40 -6.07 -15.98
C ASP A 166 1.95 -5.78 -15.57
N PRO A 167 1.13 -5.16 -16.44
CA PRO A 167 -0.25 -4.86 -16.12
C PRO A 167 -1.11 -6.11 -15.89
N GLU A 168 -0.78 -7.26 -16.49
CA GLU A 168 -1.54 -8.49 -16.31
C GLU A 168 -1.32 -9.08 -14.92
N ASP A 169 -0.09 -9.06 -14.41
CA ASP A 169 0.23 -9.48 -13.04
C ASP A 169 -0.46 -8.60 -12.00
N VAL A 170 -0.44 -7.28 -12.22
CA VAL A 170 -1.16 -6.34 -11.36
C VAL A 170 -2.67 -6.60 -11.40
N LEU A 171 -3.23 -6.87 -12.58
CA LEU A 171 -4.66 -7.17 -12.73
C LEU A 171 -5.05 -8.42 -11.93
N GLN A 172 -4.23 -9.47 -11.95
CA GLN A 172 -4.46 -10.67 -11.14
C GLN A 172 -4.45 -10.37 -9.64
N GLU A 173 -3.51 -9.56 -9.17
CA GLU A 173 -3.45 -9.13 -7.76
C GLU A 173 -4.65 -8.25 -7.39
N VAL A 174 -5.20 -7.47 -8.31
CA VAL A 174 -6.43 -6.70 -8.10
C VAL A 174 -7.64 -7.63 -7.98
N TYR A 175 -7.78 -8.62 -8.84
CA TYR A 175 -8.85 -9.62 -8.73
C TYR A 175 -8.81 -10.36 -7.40
N ARG A 176 -7.62 -10.85 -6.99
CA ARG A 176 -7.43 -11.46 -5.67
C ARG A 176 -7.80 -10.49 -4.54
N GLY A 177 -7.36 -9.24 -4.65
CA GLY A 177 -7.65 -8.19 -3.66
C GLY A 177 -9.14 -7.89 -3.50
N LEU A 178 -9.93 -7.99 -4.58
CA LEU A 178 -11.39 -7.85 -4.54
C LEU A 178 -12.04 -9.07 -3.89
N LEU A 179 -11.67 -10.29 -4.31
CA LEU A 179 -12.23 -11.53 -3.78
C LEU A 179 -11.96 -11.71 -2.27
N VAL A 180 -10.77 -11.34 -1.79
CA VAL A 180 -10.44 -11.37 -0.36
C VAL A 180 -11.33 -10.41 0.44
N ARG A 181 -11.69 -9.25 -0.13
CA ARG A 181 -12.55 -8.26 0.54
C ARG A 181 -14.01 -8.66 0.56
N ASN A 182 -14.48 -9.40 -0.43
CA ASN A 182 -15.83 -9.99 -0.41
C ASN A 182 -16.05 -10.82 0.86
N ASN A 183 -15.02 -11.52 1.32
CA ASN A 183 -15.04 -12.33 2.55
C ASN A 183 -14.45 -11.59 3.77
N GLY A 184 -14.17 -10.29 3.64
CA GLY A 184 -13.37 -9.51 4.58
C GLY A 184 -14.14 -8.42 5.33
N ILE A 185 -13.39 -7.44 5.85
CA ILE A 185 -13.90 -6.37 6.73
C ILE A 185 -14.74 -5.33 5.96
N CYS A 186 -14.57 -5.23 4.64
CA CYS A 186 -15.23 -4.22 3.81
C CYS A 186 -15.52 -4.77 2.41
N PRO A 187 -16.51 -5.65 2.28
CA PRO A 187 -17.02 -6.06 0.97
C PRO A 187 -17.73 -4.87 0.29
N TRP A 188 -17.86 -4.95 -1.04
CA TRP A 188 -18.58 -3.91 -1.77
C TRP A 188 -20.06 -3.90 -1.43
N ASP A 189 -20.59 -2.71 -1.18
CA ASP A 189 -22.02 -2.43 -1.05
C ASP A 189 -22.37 -1.29 -2.00
N GLY A 190 -23.29 -1.55 -2.93
CA GLY A 190 -23.76 -0.59 -3.93
C GLY A 190 -24.48 0.62 -3.35
N ARG A 191 -24.91 0.56 -2.08
CA ARG A 191 -25.54 1.67 -1.35
C ARG A 191 -24.53 2.67 -0.83
N ILE A 192 -23.36 2.16 -0.43
CA ILE A 192 -22.31 2.97 0.19
C ILE A 192 -21.44 3.61 -0.89
N SER A 193 -21.13 2.86 -1.95
CA SER A 193 -20.22 3.33 -2.99
C SER A 193 -20.56 2.77 -4.36
N THR A 194 -20.36 3.60 -5.39
CA THR A 194 -20.44 3.12 -6.76
C THR A 194 -19.36 2.08 -7.03
N PHE A 195 -19.67 1.08 -7.86
CA PHE A 195 -18.74 0.01 -8.23
C PHE A 195 -17.38 0.54 -8.68
N GLY A 196 -17.37 1.52 -9.58
CA GLY A 196 -16.13 2.11 -10.09
C GLY A 196 -15.29 2.80 -9.01
N HIS A 197 -15.92 3.51 -8.07
CA HIS A 197 -15.22 4.15 -6.95
C HIS A 197 -14.60 3.11 -6.01
N TYR A 198 -15.35 2.07 -5.65
CA TYR A 198 -14.85 0.98 -4.82
C TYR A 198 -13.65 0.26 -5.47
N VAL A 199 -13.78 -0.12 -6.75
CA VAL A 199 -12.69 -0.76 -7.50
C VAL A 199 -11.45 0.14 -7.56
N HIS A 200 -11.61 1.45 -7.75
CA HIS A 200 -10.50 2.40 -7.74
C HIS A 200 -9.77 2.44 -6.39
N LEU A 201 -10.51 2.45 -5.27
CA LEU A 201 -9.92 2.40 -3.92
C LEU A 201 -9.15 1.10 -3.69
N VAL A 202 -9.75 -0.05 -4.02
CA VAL A 202 -9.10 -1.36 -3.88
C VAL A 202 -7.84 -1.43 -4.74
N THR A 203 -7.90 -0.94 -5.97
CA THR A 203 -6.76 -0.92 -6.91
C THR A 203 -5.59 -0.09 -6.36
N ASN A 204 -5.85 1.08 -5.78
CA ASN A 204 -4.80 1.88 -5.13
C ASN A 204 -4.11 1.12 -3.98
N CYS A 205 -4.89 0.46 -3.12
CA CYS A 205 -4.33 -0.34 -2.03
C CYS A 205 -3.48 -1.51 -2.55
N VAL A 206 -3.97 -2.22 -3.58
CA VAL A 206 -3.25 -3.33 -4.20
C VAL A 206 -1.95 -2.84 -4.83
N LEU A 207 -1.96 -1.74 -5.60
CA LEU A 207 -0.76 -1.18 -6.23
C LEU A 207 0.31 -0.75 -5.24
N THR A 208 -0.07 -0.14 -4.10
CA THR A 208 0.91 0.22 -3.05
C THR A 208 1.54 -1.03 -2.44
N ASN A 209 0.74 -2.10 -2.22
CA ASN A 209 1.28 -3.36 -1.72
C ASN A 209 2.13 -4.09 -2.76
N TYR A 210 1.71 -4.08 -4.02
CA TYR A 210 2.46 -4.63 -5.14
C TYR A 210 3.83 -3.96 -5.26
N HIS A 211 3.88 -2.62 -5.21
CA HIS A 211 5.14 -1.88 -5.23
C HIS A 211 6.08 -2.31 -4.10
N ARG A 212 5.57 -2.47 -2.87
CA ARG A 212 6.38 -2.96 -1.74
C ARG A 212 6.88 -4.39 -1.94
N LYS A 213 6.07 -5.26 -2.55
CA LYS A 213 6.42 -6.65 -2.88
C LYS A 213 7.50 -6.69 -3.95
N GLU A 214 7.35 -5.90 -5.01
CA GLU A 214 8.34 -5.78 -6.09
C GLU A 214 9.66 -5.20 -5.62
N VAL A 215 9.65 -4.11 -4.85
CA VAL A 215 10.88 -3.57 -4.25
C VAL A 215 11.59 -4.61 -3.40
N LYS A 216 10.83 -5.42 -2.63
CA LYS A 216 11.41 -6.52 -1.86
C LYS A 216 11.96 -7.65 -2.73
N ARG A 217 11.27 -8.03 -3.81
CA ARG A 217 11.74 -9.04 -4.77
C ARG A 217 13.03 -8.59 -5.42
N MET A 218 13.07 -7.38 -5.97
CA MET A 218 14.28 -6.80 -6.54
C MET A 218 15.42 -6.68 -5.53
N ASP A 219 15.10 -6.48 -4.24
CA ASP A 219 16.08 -6.41 -3.17
C ASP A 219 16.58 -7.79 -2.67
N THR A 220 15.85 -8.88 -2.92
CA THR A 220 16.10 -10.20 -2.29
C THR A 220 16.42 -11.31 -3.29
N GLU A 221 15.90 -11.22 -4.52
CA GLU A 221 16.14 -12.23 -5.54
C GLU A 221 17.53 -12.01 -6.16
N PRO A 222 18.45 -12.97 -5.99
CA PRO A 222 19.74 -12.91 -6.65
C PRO A 222 19.51 -13.06 -8.16
N ILE A 223 19.81 -12.02 -8.95
CA ILE A 223 19.79 -12.13 -10.41
C ILE A 223 21.07 -12.87 -10.76
N ARG A 224 20.95 -14.17 -11.00
CA ARG A 224 22.08 -14.99 -11.41
C ARG A 224 22.36 -14.77 -12.89
N THR A 225 23.51 -14.22 -13.22
CA THR A 225 24.06 -14.26 -14.58
C THR A 225 25.21 -15.24 -14.64
N LEU A 226 25.30 -15.97 -15.76
CA LEU A 226 26.48 -16.78 -16.07
C LEU A 226 27.61 -15.84 -16.50
N GLY A 227 28.71 -15.82 -15.76
CA GLY A 227 29.95 -15.18 -16.16
C GLY A 227 30.59 -15.89 -17.36
N GLU A 228 31.61 -15.27 -17.95
CA GLU A 228 32.33 -15.81 -19.13
C GLU A 228 32.94 -17.20 -18.89
N GLU A 229 33.23 -17.56 -17.64
CA GLU A 229 33.74 -18.88 -17.24
C GLU A 229 32.64 -19.87 -16.81
N GLY A 230 31.36 -19.52 -17.01
CA GLY A 230 30.21 -20.34 -16.57
C GLY A 230 29.96 -20.31 -15.06
N THR A 231 30.65 -19.45 -14.32
CA THR A 231 30.38 -19.20 -12.90
C THR A 231 29.09 -18.38 -12.75
N GLU A 232 28.15 -18.85 -11.93
CA GLU A 232 26.96 -18.08 -11.59
C GLU A 232 27.37 -16.89 -10.71
N ILE A 233 27.35 -15.70 -11.27
CA ILE A 233 27.58 -14.44 -10.55
C ILE A 233 26.20 -13.83 -10.27
N ASP A 234 25.92 -13.60 -8.98
CA ASP A 234 24.74 -12.87 -8.56
C ASP A 234 24.93 -11.36 -8.84
N VAL A 235 24.43 -10.91 -9.98
CA VAL A 235 24.35 -9.49 -10.35
C VAL A 235 23.13 -8.79 -9.73
N GLY A 236 22.24 -9.51 -9.05
CA GLY A 236 21.08 -8.93 -8.35
C GLY A 236 21.52 -8.05 -7.20
N GLN A 237 22.62 -8.42 -6.54
CA GLN A 237 23.28 -7.59 -5.53
C GLN A 237 23.86 -6.28 -6.11
N TYR A 238 24.10 -6.22 -7.43
CA TYR A 238 24.64 -5.07 -8.16
C TYR A 238 23.54 -4.24 -8.86
N GLY A 239 22.28 -4.66 -8.79
CA GLY A 239 21.15 -4.07 -9.52
C GLY A 239 20.63 -2.72 -9.00
N SER A 240 21.10 -2.23 -7.85
CA SER A 240 20.81 -0.84 -7.43
C SER A 240 21.87 0.12 -7.96
N CYS A 241 21.84 0.37 -9.28
CA CYS A 241 22.83 1.13 -10.05
C CYS A 241 24.19 0.40 -10.13
N GLN A 242 24.85 0.52 -11.28
CA GLN A 242 26.31 0.50 -11.36
C GLN A 242 26.84 1.65 -10.48
N VAL A 243 26.79 1.49 -9.16
CA VAL A 243 27.77 2.10 -8.30
C VAL A 243 29.03 1.37 -8.72
N TRP A 244 29.84 2.03 -9.56
CA TRP A 244 31.28 1.80 -9.48
C TRP A 244 31.55 1.76 -8.00
N PHE A 245 31.84 0.57 -7.45
CA PHE A 245 32.33 0.46 -6.10
C PHE A 245 33.41 1.53 -6.05
N GLY A 246 33.16 2.60 -5.29
CA GLY A 246 34.28 3.32 -4.72
C GLY A 246 35.07 2.17 -4.12
N SER A 247 36.30 1.95 -4.60
CA SER A 247 37.14 0.88 -4.08
C SER A 247 36.98 0.88 -2.55
N GLU A 248 37.05 -0.24 -1.86
CA GLU A 248 36.95 -0.23 -0.38
C GLU A 248 37.86 0.85 0.25
N ILE A 249 38.95 1.19 -0.45
CA ILE A 249 39.82 2.34 -0.24
C ILE A 249 39.07 3.70 -0.27
N GLY A 250 38.23 3.98 -1.26
CA GLY A 250 37.37 5.17 -1.38
C GLY A 250 36.31 5.30 -0.28
N GLU A 251 35.66 4.21 0.15
CA GLU A 251 34.69 4.25 1.26
C GLU A 251 35.38 4.51 2.60
N ASN A 252 36.49 3.83 2.86
CA ASN A 252 37.31 4.05 4.06
C ASN A 252 37.89 5.48 4.10
N MET A 253 38.31 6.02 2.95
CA MET A 253 38.77 7.40 2.85
C MET A 253 37.64 8.42 3.09
N ALA A 254 36.44 8.18 2.56
CA ALA A 254 35.29 9.04 2.81
C ALA A 254 34.89 9.02 4.29
N PHE A 255 34.89 7.85 4.92
CA PHE A 255 34.61 7.71 6.34
C PHE A 255 35.65 8.43 7.20
N GLY A 256 36.94 8.20 6.96
CA GLY A 256 38.00 8.87 7.73
C GLY A 256 37.93 10.39 7.62
N ARG A 257 37.60 10.93 6.43
CA ARG A 257 37.40 12.37 6.24
C ARG A 257 36.16 12.90 6.96
N LEU A 258 35.05 12.17 6.92
CA LEU A 258 33.84 12.55 7.63
C LEU A 258 34.05 12.52 9.15
N GLN A 259 34.71 11.48 9.67
CA GLN A 259 35.03 11.38 11.08
C GLN A 259 35.93 12.53 11.53
N ALA A 260 37.00 12.83 10.78
CA ALA A 260 37.88 13.95 11.06
C ALA A 260 37.14 15.30 11.01
N TYR A 261 36.20 15.48 10.08
CA TYR A 261 35.34 16.67 10.03
C TYR A 261 34.47 16.77 11.29
N LEU A 262 33.80 15.69 11.68
CA LEU A 262 32.93 15.68 12.84
C LEU A 262 33.70 15.92 14.14
N GLU A 263 34.93 15.44 14.26
CA GLU A 263 35.83 15.67 15.41
C GLU A 263 36.27 17.14 15.53
N GLN A 264 36.35 17.89 14.43
CA GLN A 264 36.73 19.31 14.43
C GLN A 264 35.59 20.25 14.86
N LEU A 265 34.33 19.78 14.80
CA LEU A 265 33.20 20.58 15.26
C LEU A 265 33.27 20.82 16.79
N PRO A 266 32.76 21.95 17.30
CA PRO A 266 32.75 22.20 18.74
C PRO A 266 31.82 21.22 19.48
N GLU A 267 32.25 20.75 20.66
CA GLU A 267 31.54 19.77 21.49
C GLU A 267 30.41 20.37 22.35
N ASP A 268 29.75 21.40 21.84
CA ASP A 268 28.90 22.24 22.69
C ASP A 268 27.57 21.55 23.08
N SER A 269 27.23 20.42 22.43
CA SER A 269 26.01 19.67 22.71
C SER A 269 26.28 18.20 23.02
N SER A 270 25.57 17.68 24.02
CA SER A 270 25.55 16.25 24.34
C SER A 270 25.07 15.39 23.16
N GLU A 271 24.26 15.97 22.27
CA GLU A 271 23.82 15.34 21.03
C GLU A 271 24.97 15.14 20.04
N ALA A 272 25.90 16.09 19.94
CA ALA A 272 27.09 15.99 19.09
C ALA A 272 28.04 14.88 19.58
N GLN A 273 28.26 14.81 20.89
CA GLN A 273 29.09 13.74 21.49
C GLN A 273 28.49 12.36 21.23
N LEU A 274 27.18 12.20 21.46
CA LEU A 274 26.49 10.94 21.16
C LEU A 274 26.50 10.63 19.66
N ALA A 275 26.31 11.64 18.79
CA ALA A 275 26.35 11.45 17.34
C ALA A 275 27.68 10.89 16.84
N ARG A 276 28.81 11.35 17.39
CA ARG A 276 30.14 10.80 17.11
C ARG A 276 30.27 9.36 17.59
N GLN A 277 29.76 9.06 18.78
CA GLN A 277 29.79 7.71 19.34
C GLN A 277 28.97 6.71 18.52
N ILE A 278 27.81 7.12 17.99
CA ILE A 278 26.91 6.22 17.23
C ILE A 278 27.28 6.09 15.75
N LEU A 279 28.11 6.98 15.20
CA LEU A 279 28.46 6.98 13.78
C LEU A 279 29.00 5.61 13.29
N PRO A 280 29.93 4.94 13.99
CA PRO A 280 30.39 3.61 13.57
C PRO A 280 29.26 2.56 13.54
N LEU A 281 28.32 2.62 14.48
CA LEU A 281 27.17 1.70 14.54
C LEU A 281 26.20 1.95 13.38
N VAL A 282 26.01 3.21 13.00
CA VAL A 282 25.20 3.59 11.83
C VAL A 282 25.80 3.03 10.55
N ILE A 283 27.13 3.09 10.41
CA ILE A 283 27.85 2.55 9.24
C ILE A 283 27.77 1.04 9.19
N GLN A 284 27.84 0.37 10.35
CA GLN A 284 27.60 -1.08 10.45
C GLN A 284 26.13 -1.47 10.23
N GLY A 285 25.24 -0.49 10.09
CA GLY A 285 23.86 -0.76 9.73
C GLY A 285 22.90 -1.00 10.88
N TYR A 286 23.28 -0.65 12.12
CA TYR A 286 22.43 -0.84 13.29
C TYR A 286 21.18 0.04 13.20
N LYS A 287 20.03 -0.52 13.61
CA LYS A 287 18.77 0.22 13.72
C LYS A 287 18.77 1.10 14.95
N ARG A 288 17.94 2.15 14.97
CA ARG A 288 17.79 3.07 16.11
C ARG A 288 17.63 2.36 17.46
N GLY A 289 16.80 1.32 17.53
CA GLY A 289 16.59 0.55 18.78
C GLY A 289 17.81 -0.28 19.19
N GLU A 290 18.54 -0.81 18.21
CA GLU A 290 19.78 -1.57 18.44
C GLU A 290 20.89 -0.62 18.91
N ILE A 291 21.02 0.56 18.29
CA ILE A 291 21.95 1.63 18.72
C ILE A 291 21.64 2.07 20.16
N ALA A 292 20.36 2.30 20.49
CA ALA A 292 19.98 2.69 21.84
C ALA A 292 20.34 1.63 22.89
N THR A 293 20.19 0.35 22.54
CA THR A 293 20.57 -0.77 23.41
C THR A 293 22.09 -0.87 23.57
N GLU A 294 22.83 -0.72 22.48
CA GLU A 294 24.29 -0.85 22.45
C GLU A 294 24.99 0.27 23.24
N VAL A 295 24.47 1.50 23.14
CA VAL A 295 25.05 2.69 23.78
C VAL A 295 24.54 2.88 25.21
N GLY A 296 23.43 2.22 25.58
CA GLY A 296 22.79 2.39 26.89
C GLY A 296 22.01 3.70 27.04
N GLU A 297 21.57 4.29 25.92
CA GLU A 297 20.94 5.61 25.87
C GLU A 297 19.44 5.53 25.54
N GLN A 298 18.69 6.57 25.92
CA GLN A 298 17.25 6.60 25.60
C GLN A 298 17.03 6.72 24.08
N PRO A 299 16.04 6.00 23.50
CA PRO A 299 15.76 6.05 22.06
C PRO A 299 15.45 7.46 21.52
N SER A 300 14.89 8.33 22.36
CA SER A 300 14.63 9.74 22.04
C SER A 300 15.94 10.52 21.85
N PHE A 301 16.95 10.25 22.67
CA PHE A 301 18.26 10.91 22.61
C PHE A 301 19.06 10.44 21.41
N VAL A 302 19.06 9.12 21.14
CA VAL A 302 19.61 8.56 19.89
C VAL A 302 18.92 9.15 18.66
N SER A 303 17.61 9.38 18.71
CA SER A 303 16.89 9.99 17.59
C SER A 303 17.34 11.43 17.31
N ARG A 304 17.64 12.21 18.36
CA ARG A 304 18.18 13.58 18.23
C ARG A 304 19.62 13.58 17.72
N ALA A 305 20.47 12.70 18.26
CA ALA A 305 21.84 12.51 17.77
C ALA A 305 21.88 12.08 16.29
N LEU A 306 20.98 11.18 15.85
CA LEU A 306 20.85 10.82 14.43
C LEU A 306 20.38 11.98 13.55
N ALA A 307 19.49 12.84 14.05
CA ALA A 307 19.05 14.03 13.33
C ALA A 307 20.18 15.05 13.18
N TRP A 308 20.93 15.28 14.26
CA TRP A 308 22.15 16.10 14.25
C TRP A 308 23.16 15.56 13.24
N LEU A 309 23.46 14.25 13.30
CA LEU A 309 24.42 13.60 12.40
C LEU A 309 24.04 13.77 10.92
N ARG A 310 22.75 13.61 10.58
CA ARG A 310 22.28 13.82 9.19
C ARG A 310 22.50 15.25 8.70
N ARG A 311 22.31 16.24 9.57
CA ARG A 311 22.53 17.65 9.24
C ARG A 311 24.00 17.92 8.98
N GLU A 312 24.88 17.51 9.88
CA GLU A 312 26.33 17.75 9.72
C GLU A 312 26.90 16.99 8.53
N VAL A 313 26.45 15.75 8.27
CA VAL A 313 26.87 15.00 7.08
C VAL A 313 26.38 15.67 5.79
N ALA A 314 25.18 16.27 5.79
CA ALA A 314 24.68 17.03 4.65
C ALA A 314 25.52 18.29 4.37
N LEU A 315 25.95 19.00 5.41
CA LEU A 315 26.86 20.15 5.30
C LEU A 315 28.21 19.71 4.75
N TRP A 316 28.84 18.71 5.36
CA TRP A 316 30.10 18.13 4.91
C TRP A 316 30.06 17.68 3.45
N ALA A 317 28.98 16.99 3.06
CA ALA A 317 28.80 16.52 1.69
C ALA A 317 28.70 17.70 0.70
N THR A 318 28.04 18.78 1.10
CA THR A 318 27.94 20.00 0.29
C THR A 318 29.29 20.69 0.11
N GLU A 319 30.05 20.86 1.20
CA GLU A 319 31.39 21.45 1.21
C GLU A 319 32.40 20.62 0.41
N SER A 320 32.27 19.30 0.46
CA SER A 320 33.14 18.35 -0.25
C SER A 320 32.79 18.19 -1.74
N GLY A 321 31.83 18.95 -2.27
CA GLY A 321 31.43 18.92 -3.68
C GLY A 321 30.39 17.84 -4.04
N PHE A 322 29.86 17.13 -3.05
CA PHE A 322 28.78 16.14 -3.20
C PHE A 322 27.37 16.74 -3.04
N GLY A 323 27.23 18.07 -3.03
CA GLY A 323 25.96 18.76 -2.77
C GLY A 323 24.79 18.36 -3.69
N LYS A 324 25.06 17.92 -4.93
CA LYS A 324 24.03 17.41 -5.85
C LYS A 324 23.34 16.14 -5.35
N ALA A 325 24.03 15.34 -4.54
CA ALA A 325 23.47 14.13 -3.95
C ALA A 325 22.54 14.47 -2.78
N VAL A 326 22.73 15.60 -2.08
CA VAL A 326 22.04 15.95 -0.84
C VAL A 326 20.60 16.42 -1.11
N PRO A 327 19.57 15.91 -0.41
CA PRO A 327 18.19 16.33 -0.58
C PRO A 327 17.99 17.70 0.07
N VAL A 328 17.25 18.58 -0.62
CA VAL A 328 17.03 19.99 -0.21
C VAL A 328 16.54 20.14 1.23
N LYS A 329 15.74 19.19 1.74
CA LYS A 329 15.22 19.22 3.12
C LYS A 329 16.30 19.21 4.21
N TYR A 330 17.52 18.78 3.91
CA TYR A 330 18.64 18.76 4.87
C TYR A 330 19.57 19.97 4.71
N LEU A 331 19.35 20.82 3.70
CA LEU A 331 20.14 22.03 3.45
C LEU A 331 19.57 23.27 4.15
N CYS A 332 18.33 23.20 4.65
CA CYS A 332 17.73 24.29 5.42
C CYS A 332 18.02 24.08 6.91
N PRO A 333 18.70 25.02 7.60
CA PRO A 333 18.74 25.03 9.05
C PRO A 333 17.30 25.20 9.56
N ALA A 334 16.91 24.34 10.52
CA ALA A 334 15.62 24.38 11.18
C ALA A 334 15.46 25.62 12.08
#